data_AF-A0A4R8LDY5-F1
#
_entry.id   AF-A0A4R8LDY5-F1
#
_cell.length_a   1.000
_cell.length_b   1.000
_cell.length_c   1.000
_cell.angle_alpha   90.00
_cell.angle_beta   90.00
_cell.angle_gamma   90.00
#
_symmetry.space_group_name_H-M   'P 1'
#
loop_
_entity.id
_entity.type
_entity.pdbx_description
1 polymer ?
#
loop_
_entity_poly.entity_id
_entity_poly.type
_entity_poly.pdbx_seq_one_letter_code
_entity_poly.pdbx_strand_id
1 'polypeptide(L)'
;MIHISTVTSKYQITIPLEIRQKEGIKVGDKVMFQYMDNGDIVIRPIRKKTARELGGYLHQTDTGYIPLGEVRRRTQEELGMRLEDKDGDHQ
;
A
#
# COMPACT_ATOMS: atom_id res chain seq x y z
N MET A 1 -24.31 3.41 17.26
CA MET A 1 -25.00 3.41 15.96
C MET A 1 -24.87 2.01 15.39
N ILE A 2 -25.99 1.37 15.05
CA ILE A 2 -26.01 0.01 14.52
C ILE A 2 -26.45 0.12 13.06
N HIS A 3 -25.65 -0.43 12.15
CA HIS A 3 -26.01 -0.59 10.75
C HIS A 3 -26.03 -2.07 10.43
N ILE A 4 -27.07 -2.51 9.72
CA ILE A 4 -27.19 -3.87 9.21
C ILE A 4 -26.83 -3.81 7.72
N SER A 5 -26.01 -4.75 7.25
CA SER A 5 -25.62 -4.86 5.85
C SER A 5 -25.71 -6.31 5.40
N THR A 6 -26.16 -6.51 4.17
CA THR A 6 -26.31 -7.84 3.58
C THR A 6 -25.02 -8.24 2.88
N VAL A 7 -24.59 -9.49 3.08
CA VAL A 7 -23.48 -10.09 2.34
C VAL A 7 -23.94 -10.39 0.92
N THR A 8 -23.23 -9.90 -0.09
CA THR A 8 -23.55 -10.14 -1.50
C THR A 8 -23.10 -11.51 -1.98
N SER A 9 -23.46 -11.90 -3.20
CA SER A 9 -23.11 -13.20 -3.81
C SER A 9 -21.61 -13.47 -3.91
N LYS A 10 -20.76 -12.44 -3.86
CA LYS A 10 -19.29 -12.56 -3.86
C LYS A 10 -18.69 -12.48 -2.44
N TYR A 11 -19.50 -12.70 -1.41
CA TYR A 11 -19.09 -12.59 0.00
C TYR A 11 -18.57 -11.19 0.37
N GLN A 12 -19.07 -10.15 -0.29
CA GLN A 12 -18.71 -8.77 0.00
C GLN A 12 -19.74 -8.14 0.92
N ILE A 13 -19.27 -7.31 1.85
CA ILE A 13 -20.10 -6.42 2.66
C ILE A 13 -19.79 -4.98 2.33
N THR A 14 -20.82 -4.14 2.31
CA THR A 14 -20.66 -2.70 2.11
C THR A 14 -20.45 -2.02 3.46
N ILE A 15 -19.41 -1.20 3.58
CA ILE A 15 -19.22 -0.32 4.75
C ILE A 15 -20.15 0.89 4.56
N PRO A 16 -21.14 1.15 5.43
CA PRO A 16 -22.05 2.31 5.34
C PRO A 16 -21.33 3.66 5.27
N LEU A 17 -21.99 4.65 4.66
CA LEU A 17 -21.39 5.97 4.38
C LEU A 17 -20.87 6.65 5.65
N GLU A 18 -21.66 6.59 6.72
CA GLU A 18 -21.39 7.23 8.01
C GLU A 18 -20.11 6.65 8.64
N ILE A 19 -19.95 5.33 8.55
CA ILE A 19 -18.76 4.62 9.04
C ILE A 19 -17.54 4.98 8.18
N ARG A 20 -17.69 5.01 6.84
CA ARG A 20 -16.58 5.41 5.94
C ARG A 20 -16.11 6.83 6.20
N GLN A 21 -17.03 7.77 6.40
CA GLN A 21 -16.71 9.18 6.66
C GLN A 21 -16.01 9.35 8.01
N LYS A 22 -16.54 8.72 9.06
CA LYS A 22 -15.98 8.79 10.40
C LYS A 22 -14.56 8.22 10.47
N GLU A 23 -14.34 7.08 9.81
CA GLU A 23 -13.04 6.43 9.76
C GLU A 23 -12.17 6.92 8.58
N GLY A 24 -12.63 7.88 7.78
CA GLY A 24 -11.88 8.39 6.63
C GLY A 24 -11.42 7.30 5.64
N ILE A 25 -12.22 6.24 5.45
CA ILE A 25 -11.92 5.12 4.55
C ILE A 25 -12.23 5.52 3.11
N LYS A 26 -11.26 5.31 2.22
CA LYS A 26 -11.39 5.57 0.79
C LYS A 26 -11.36 4.28 -0.03
N VAL A 27 -11.83 4.36 -1.27
CA VAL A 27 -11.72 3.26 -2.22
C VAL A 27 -10.24 2.90 -2.42
N GLY A 28 -9.91 1.62 -2.28
CA GLY A 28 -8.54 1.11 -2.38
C GLY A 28 -7.76 1.06 -1.07
N ASP A 29 -8.31 1.59 0.04
CA ASP A 29 -7.71 1.40 1.36
C ASP A 29 -7.83 -0.07 1.79
N LYS A 30 -6.80 -0.56 2.47
CA LYS A 30 -6.79 -1.92 3.02
C LYS A 30 -7.42 -1.91 4.41
N VAL A 31 -8.10 -2.98 4.75
CA VAL A 31 -8.64 -3.22 6.10
C VAL A 31 -8.10 -4.55 6.63
N MET A 32 -7.97 -4.64 7.95
CA MET A 32 -7.60 -5.83 8.68
C MET A 32 -8.83 -6.37 9.40
N PHE A 33 -9.06 -7.67 9.28
CA PHE A 33 -10.07 -8.40 10.04
C PHE A 33 -9.38 -9.10 11.21
N GLN A 34 -9.94 -8.95 12.41
CA GLN A 34 -9.44 -9.61 13.61
C GLN A 34 -10.60 -10.33 14.30
N TYR A 35 -10.43 -11.64 14.53
CA TYR A 35 -11.34 -12.43 15.35
C TYR A 35 -11.01 -12.21 16.82
N MET A 36 -12.03 -11.91 17.61
CA MET A 36 -11.96 -11.80 19.06
C MET A 36 -12.45 -13.11 19.70
N ASP A 37 -11.96 -13.42 20.89
CA ASP A 37 -12.33 -14.66 21.61
C ASP A 37 -13.82 -14.75 21.97
N ASN A 38 -14.51 -13.60 22.01
CA ASN A 38 -15.95 -13.51 22.25
C ASN A 38 -16.80 -13.76 20.99
N GLY A 39 -16.18 -14.09 19.86
CA GLY A 39 -16.86 -14.32 18.58
C GLY A 39 -17.08 -13.07 17.73
N ASP A 40 -16.68 -11.89 18.21
CA ASP A 40 -16.78 -10.66 17.42
C ASP A 40 -15.70 -10.61 16.34
N ILE A 41 -16.05 -9.96 15.22
CA ILE A 41 -15.10 -9.62 14.16
C ILE A 41 -14.88 -8.12 14.18
N VAL A 42 -13.66 -7.70 14.48
CA VAL A 42 -13.26 -6.29 14.47
C VAL A 42 -12.57 -5.98 13.15
N ILE A 43 -13.06 -4.94 12.46
CA ILE A 43 -12.48 -4.45 11.21
C ILE A 43 -11.74 -3.14 11.49
N ARG A 44 -10.47 -3.05 11.08
CA ARG A 44 -9.65 -1.83 11.26
C ARG A 44 -9.05 -1.37 9.94
N PRO A 45 -9.12 -0.08 9.57
CA PRO A 45 -8.40 0.44 8.41
C PRO A 45 -6.89 0.39 8.64
N ILE A 46 -6.15 -0.07 7.63
CA ILE A 46 -4.69 -0.05 7.63
C ILE A 46 -4.26 1.32 7.10
N ARG A 47 -3.77 2.17 8.01
CA ARG A 47 -3.27 3.50 7.65
C ARG A 47 -1.91 3.37 6.96
N LYS A 48 -1.74 4.04 5.81
CA LYS A 48 -0.45 4.16 5.16
C LYS A 48 0.47 5.03 6.02
N LYS A 49 1.76 4.69 6.03
CA LYS A 49 2.78 5.52 6.66
C LYS A 49 2.70 6.93 6.11
N THR A 50 2.75 7.92 6.99
CA THR A 50 2.79 9.32 6.55
C THR A 50 4.14 9.65 5.92
N ALA A 51 4.19 10.68 5.05
CA ALA A 51 5.47 11.14 4.47
C ALA A 51 6.51 11.51 5.55
N ARG A 52 6.04 11.93 6.74
CA ARG A 52 6.88 12.19 7.91
C ARG A 52 7.54 10.93 8.46
N GLU A 53 6.83 9.80 8.49
CA GLU A 53 7.39 8.51 8.89
C GLU A 53 8.40 7.97 7.89
N LEU A 54 8.38 8.47 6.64
CA LEU A 54 9.38 8.16 5.62
C LEU A 54 10.59 9.12 5.68
N GLY A 55 10.59 10.11 6.57
CA GLY A 55 11.70 11.02 6.77
C GLY A 55 12.99 10.26 7.12
N GLY A 56 14.06 10.50 6.37
CA GLY A 56 15.35 9.84 6.57
C GLY A 56 15.53 8.51 5.82
N TYR A 57 14.48 7.92 5.24
CA TYR A 57 14.62 6.66 4.47
C TYR A 57 15.43 6.84 3.17
N LEU A 58 15.46 8.05 2.61
CA LEU A 58 16.22 8.39 1.41
C LEU A 58 17.58 9.02 1.71
N HIS A 59 18.02 9.02 2.99
CA HIS A 59 19.29 9.63 3.36
C HIS A 59 20.46 8.74 2.92
N GLN A 60 21.19 9.17 1.90
CA GLN A 60 22.50 8.65 1.55
C GLN A 60 23.55 9.66 2.01
N THR A 61 24.51 9.20 2.81
CA THR A 61 25.53 10.02 3.45
C THR A 61 26.57 10.61 2.48
N ASP A 62 26.55 10.22 1.21
CA ASP A 62 27.53 10.62 0.20
C ASP A 62 26.92 10.74 -1.22
N THR A 63 25.80 11.45 -1.35
CA THR A 63 25.25 11.80 -2.67
C THR A 63 25.94 13.05 -3.20
N GLY A 64 27.09 12.87 -3.84
CA GLY A 64 27.66 13.91 -4.71
C GLY A 64 26.66 14.34 -5.79
N TYR A 65 26.72 15.60 -6.23
CA TYR A 65 25.88 16.06 -7.34
C TYR A 65 26.21 15.30 -8.62
N ILE A 66 25.20 14.67 -9.21
CA ILE A 66 25.30 14.02 -10.52
C ILE A 66 24.31 14.73 -11.45
N PRO A 67 24.73 15.19 -12.64
CA PRO A 67 23.82 15.77 -13.63
C PRO A 67 22.66 14.80 -13.94
N LEU A 68 21.44 15.33 -13.99
CA LEU A 68 20.22 14.52 -14.14
C LEU A 68 20.24 13.57 -15.34
N GLY A 69 20.86 13.98 -16.46
CA GLY A 69 21.01 13.15 -17.65
C GLY A 69 21.82 11.88 -17.38
N GLU A 70 22.91 12.00 -16.60
CA GLU A 70 23.77 10.88 -16.25
C GLU A 70 23.08 9.93 -15.28
N VAL A 71 22.37 10.46 -14.26
CA VAL A 71 21.56 9.63 -13.35
C VAL A 71 20.51 8.83 -14.13
N ARG A 72 19.78 9.50 -15.03
CA ARG A 72 18.73 8.84 -15.84
C ARG A 72 19.31 7.71 -16.69
N ARG A 73 20.44 7.95 -17.36
CA ARG A 73 21.12 6.95 -18.20
C ARG A 73 21.50 5.72 -17.39
N ARG A 74 22.20 5.90 -16.25
CA ARG A 74 22.60 4.81 -15.36
C ARG A 74 21.40 4.00 -14.86
N THR A 75 20.36 4.68 -14.38
CA THR A 75 19.15 4.01 -13.89
C THR A 75 18.45 3.22 -15.00
N GLN A 76 18.42 3.74 -16.24
CA GLN A 76 17.83 3.03 -17.39
C GLN A 76 18.63 1.78 -17.77
N GLU A 77 19.97 1.87 -17.81
CA GLU A 77 20.87 0.74 -18.08
C GLU A 77 20.70 -0.36 -17.01
N GLU A 78 20.69 0.00 -15.73
CA GLU A 78 20.46 -0.94 -14.62
C GLU A 78 19.08 -1.61 -14.67
N LEU A 79 18.04 -0.84 -14.99
CA LEU A 79 16.69 -1.37 -15.15
C LEU A 79 16.60 -2.35 -16.32
N GLY A 80 17.29 -2.06 -17.43
CA GLY A 80 17.39 -2.96 -18.59
C GLY A 80 17.99 -4.30 -18.21
N MET A 81 19.17 -4.30 -17.58
CA MET A 81 19.85 -5.53 -17.13
C MET A 81 18.97 -6.35 -16.17
N ARG A 82 18.28 -5.70 -15.22
CA ARG A 82 17.37 -6.38 -14.28
C ARG A 82 16.16 -7.03 -14.93
N LEU A 83 15.71 -6.51 -16.08
CA LEU A 83 14.61 -7.09 -16.83
C LEU A 83 15.11 -8.28 -17.64
N GLU A 84 16.27 -8.17 -18.27
CA GLU A 84 16.92 -9.27 -19.01
C GLU A 84 17.22 -10.47 -18.09
N ASP A 85 17.75 -10.24 -16.89
CA ASP A 85 18.01 -11.31 -15.91
C ASP A 85 16.72 -12.02 -15.46
N LYS A 86 15.60 -11.30 -15.36
CA LYS A 86 14.30 -11.88 -14.98
C LYS A 86 13.67 -12.71 -16.09
N ASP A 87 13.90 -12.34 -17.34
CA ASP A 87 13.37 -13.06 -18.49
C ASP A 87 14.17 -14.36 -18.74
N GLY A 88 15.45 -14.41 -18.34
CA GLY A 88 16.30 -15.61 -18.41
C GLY A 88 16.00 -16.70 -17.39
N ASP A 89 15.43 -16.36 -16.21
CA ASP A 89 15.06 -17.33 -15.17
C ASP A 89 13.76 -18.11 -15.47
N HIS A 90 13.04 -17.74 -16.54
CA HIS A 90 11.76 -18.33 -16.93
C HIS A 90 11.82 -19.26 -18.15
N GLN A 91 13.02 -19.65 -18.62
CA GLN A 91 13.20 -20.49 -19.82
C GLN A 91 13.80 -21.86 -19.52
#